data_AF-A0A3A4ZMV3-F1
#
_entry.id   AF-A0A3A4ZMV3-F1
#
_cell.length_a   1.000
_cell.length_b   1.000
_cell.length_c   1.000
_cell.angle_alpha   90.00
_cell.angle_beta   90.00
_cell.angle_gamma   90.00
#
_symmetry.space_group_name_H-M   'P 1'
#
loop_
_entity.id
_entity.type
_entity.pdbx_description
1 polymer ?
#
loop_
_entity_poly.entity_id
_entity_poly.type
_entity_poly.pdbx_seq_one_letter_code
_entity_poly.pdbx_strand_id
1 'polypeptide(L)'
;MKRMTLFATVLVFFVLSFSSDCLAGGYDFDLKVKHQAVLAFAPEPKSTDVKSGPIKGSGFLMDDIGHLVTSYRVLRENSPQFSFKAYGGGRYSIKKVVARDETLDLAKVLLDVSRERPPRLEISEPLPGLGERLLVLGTRDDRDGVVAEGLVSAIHFMPDGKKMIEITAPVAQGCCGGPVINMNGQVIGVSSPKVIGGRTIHLAIPIRYARELGNRNNFPWQWAKRSAGDMKSLSNVVPVEWTE
;
A
#
# COMPACT_ATOMS: atom_id res chain seq x y z
N MET A 1 7.60 68.61 -47.72
CA MET A 1 9.00 68.22 -47.39
C MET A 1 9.00 67.40 -46.11
N LYS A 2 9.66 66.23 -46.13
CA LYS A 2 9.95 65.26 -45.04
C LYS A 2 8.72 64.45 -44.54
N ARG A 3 8.59 63.13 -44.81
CA ARG A 3 9.30 61.95 -44.22
C ARG A 3 9.15 61.96 -42.69
N MET A 4 8.70 60.94 -41.95
CA MET A 4 8.92 59.48 -41.96
C MET A 4 8.20 58.98 -40.67
N THR A 5 7.36 57.94 -40.63
CA THR A 5 7.70 56.51 -40.43
C THR A 5 7.19 55.96 -39.08
N LEU A 6 6.56 54.78 -39.16
CA LEU A 6 6.36 53.74 -38.13
C LEU A 6 5.58 54.07 -36.84
N PHE A 7 4.35 53.57 -36.75
CA PHE A 7 3.80 53.00 -35.51
C PHE A 7 2.72 51.96 -35.88
N ALA A 8 3.14 50.88 -36.53
CA ALA A 8 2.28 49.75 -36.87
C ALA A 8 3.00 48.44 -36.59
N THR A 9 3.49 48.25 -35.36
CA THR A 9 4.15 46.99 -34.94
C THR A 9 4.06 46.74 -33.44
N VAL A 10 2.89 46.93 -32.82
CA VAL A 10 2.68 46.50 -31.42
C VAL A 10 1.39 45.69 -31.21
N LEU A 11 0.47 45.64 -32.17
CA LEU A 11 -0.84 44.99 -31.99
C LEU A 11 -0.95 43.56 -32.55
N VAL A 12 0.10 42.72 -32.42
CA VAL A 12 0.01 41.26 -32.71
C VAL A 12 0.65 40.40 -31.60
N PHE A 13 1.20 40.97 -30.53
CA PHE A 13 1.76 40.22 -29.40
C PHE A 13 0.81 40.07 -28.21
N PHE A 14 -0.51 40.13 -28.43
CA PHE A 14 -1.51 40.01 -27.36
C PHE A 14 -2.39 38.75 -27.45
N VAL A 15 -1.99 37.73 -28.23
CA VAL A 15 -2.82 36.51 -28.44
C VAL A 15 -2.09 35.20 -28.10
N LEU A 16 -0.84 35.22 -27.63
CA LEU A 16 -0.10 33.99 -27.27
C LEU A 16 0.57 34.06 -25.89
N SER A 17 -0.13 34.63 -24.90
CA SER A 17 0.34 34.59 -23.51
C SER A 17 -0.79 34.39 -22.50
N PHE A 18 -1.92 33.81 -22.91
CA PHE A 18 -2.74 33.04 -21.97
C PHE A 18 -1.98 31.74 -21.66
N SER A 19 -0.98 31.93 -20.81
CA SER A 19 -0.63 31.09 -19.66
C SER A 19 -0.82 29.60 -19.90
N SER A 20 0.32 28.97 -20.14
CA SER A 20 0.61 27.54 -20.06
C SER A 20 0.31 26.89 -18.70
N ASP A 21 -0.66 27.39 -17.94
CA ASP A 21 -1.02 26.89 -16.60
C ASP A 21 -1.95 25.66 -16.66
N CYS A 22 -2.21 25.12 -17.86
CA CYS A 22 -3.10 23.97 -18.03
C CYS A 22 -2.42 22.60 -17.88
N LEU A 23 -1.14 22.51 -17.49
CA LEU A 23 -0.43 21.22 -17.38
C LEU A 23 0.51 21.09 -16.17
N ALA A 24 0.37 21.92 -15.15
CA ALA A 24 1.18 21.85 -13.94
C ALA A 24 0.32 21.88 -12.68
N GLY A 25 -0.62 20.93 -12.55
CA GLY A 25 -1.13 20.53 -11.25
C GLY A 25 -0.01 19.83 -10.47
N GLY A 26 0.90 20.62 -9.92
CA GLY A 26 2.00 20.16 -9.08
C GLY A 26 1.44 19.44 -7.86
N TYR A 27 1.93 18.24 -7.60
CA TYR A 27 1.65 17.51 -6.37
C TYR A 27 2.06 18.36 -5.17
N ASP A 28 1.11 18.94 -4.44
CA ASP A 28 1.40 19.80 -3.27
C ASP A 28 1.69 19.01 -1.99
N PHE A 29 2.00 17.72 -2.11
CA PHE A 29 2.39 16.88 -0.97
C PHE A 29 3.80 16.33 -1.16
N ASP A 30 4.55 16.27 -0.07
CA ASP A 30 5.91 15.75 -0.10
C ASP A 30 5.90 14.22 -0.29
N LEU A 31 5.98 13.81 -1.55
CA LEU A 31 6.04 12.40 -1.96
C LEU A 31 7.23 11.69 -1.30
N LYS A 32 8.34 12.40 -1.04
CA LYS A 32 9.52 11.84 -0.37
C LYS A 32 9.18 11.42 1.06
N VAL A 33 8.43 12.23 1.79
CA VAL A 33 7.96 11.92 3.16
C VAL A 33 6.99 10.75 3.15
N LYS A 34 6.05 10.71 2.20
CA LYS A 34 5.10 9.60 2.08
C LYS A 34 5.78 8.29 1.70
N HIS A 35 6.84 8.36 0.90
CA HIS A 35 7.63 7.19 0.54
C HIS A 35 8.41 6.61 1.72
N GLN A 36 8.88 7.44 2.64
CA GLN A 36 9.54 6.99 3.87
C GLN A 36 8.62 6.20 4.81
N ALA A 37 7.30 6.31 4.65
CA ALA A 37 6.32 5.53 5.40
C ALA A 37 6.14 4.09 4.88
N VAL A 38 6.71 3.77 3.71
CA VAL A 38 6.62 2.44 3.10
C VAL A 38 7.74 1.56 3.65
N LEU A 39 7.37 0.39 4.12
CA LEU A 39 8.28 -0.60 4.67
C LEU A 39 8.44 -1.76 3.69
N ALA A 40 9.69 -2.07 3.34
CA ALA A 40 10.03 -3.24 2.55
C ALA A 40 9.95 -4.50 3.41
N PHE A 41 9.42 -5.57 2.84
CA PHE A 41 9.64 -6.91 3.37
C PHE A 41 11.14 -7.24 3.33
N ALA A 42 11.68 -7.78 4.42
CA ALA A 42 13.07 -8.21 4.50
C ALA A 42 13.24 -9.52 5.30
N PRO A 43 14.05 -10.48 4.81
CA PRO A 43 14.38 -11.67 5.59
C PRO A 43 15.17 -11.30 6.85
N GLU A 44 14.96 -12.06 7.92
CA GLU A 44 15.78 -11.94 9.13
C GLU A 44 17.24 -12.31 8.81
N PRO A 45 18.23 -11.60 9.39
CA PRO A 45 19.64 -11.72 9.01
C PRO A 45 20.28 -13.07 9.42
N LYS A 46 19.56 -13.94 10.13
CA LYS A 46 20.04 -15.25 10.61
C LYS A 46 19.55 -16.46 9.78
N SER A 47 18.85 -16.23 8.67
CA SER A 47 18.37 -17.31 7.79
C SER A 47 19.45 -17.73 6.78
N THR A 48 20.05 -18.91 6.96
CA THR A 48 21.04 -19.52 6.03
C THR A 48 20.41 -20.41 4.96
N ASP A 49 19.08 -20.61 4.98
CA ASP A 49 18.36 -21.46 4.04
C ASP A 49 17.37 -20.63 3.21
N VAL A 50 17.85 -19.99 2.14
CA VAL A 50 17.00 -19.32 1.16
C VAL A 50 17.33 -19.88 -0.22
N LYS A 51 16.79 -21.06 -0.54
CA LYS A 51 16.95 -21.71 -1.86
C LYS A 51 16.12 -21.04 -2.97
N SER A 52 15.32 -20.04 -2.64
CA SER A 52 14.64 -19.12 -3.55
C SER A 52 14.51 -17.78 -2.83
N GLY A 53 15.06 -16.69 -3.39
CA GLY A 53 15.00 -15.37 -2.76
C GLY A 53 13.57 -15.00 -2.33
N PRO A 54 13.38 -14.32 -1.18
CA PRO A 54 12.05 -14.08 -0.64
C PRO A 54 11.13 -13.30 -1.58
N ILE A 55 9.83 -13.58 -1.44
CA ILE A 55 8.69 -12.67 -1.64
C ILE A 55 8.97 -11.17 -1.49
N LYS A 56 9.45 -10.42 -2.49
CA LYS A 56 9.53 -8.95 -2.36
C LYS A 56 8.13 -8.36 -2.28
N GLY A 57 7.86 -7.62 -1.22
CA GLY A 57 6.59 -6.94 -0.97
C GLY A 57 6.80 -5.70 -0.11
N SER A 58 5.75 -4.91 0.02
CA SER A 58 5.74 -3.70 0.84
C SER A 58 4.60 -3.74 1.85
N GLY A 59 4.68 -2.84 2.83
CA GLY A 59 3.60 -2.53 3.76
C GLY A 59 3.74 -1.11 4.27
N PHE A 60 2.78 -0.67 5.07
CA PHE A 60 2.80 0.67 5.67
C PHE A 60 2.06 0.66 7.01
N LEU A 61 2.41 1.59 7.88
CA LEU A 61 1.74 1.77 9.17
C LEU A 61 0.41 2.52 8.99
N MET A 62 -0.65 1.97 9.58
CA MET A 62 -1.95 2.62 9.67
C MET A 62 -2.10 3.47 10.94
N ASP A 63 -1.32 3.18 11.97
CA ASP A 63 -1.44 3.83 13.27
C ASP A 63 -0.13 3.97 14.02
N ASP A 64 -0.28 4.49 15.23
CA ASP A 64 0.80 4.91 16.09
C ASP A 64 1.41 3.82 16.95
N ILE A 65 0.72 2.68 17.04
CA ILE A 65 1.07 1.56 17.92
C ILE A 65 1.77 0.43 17.15
N GLY A 66 1.92 0.57 15.83
CA GLY A 66 2.70 -0.33 14.99
C GLY A 66 1.86 -1.32 14.18
N HIS A 67 0.57 -1.06 13.95
CA HIS A 67 -0.21 -1.87 13.02
C HIS A 67 0.22 -1.59 11.58
N LEU A 68 0.88 -2.58 11.00
CA LEU A 68 1.24 -2.60 9.59
C LEU A 68 0.22 -3.39 8.78
N VAL A 69 -0.13 -2.86 7.61
CA VAL A 69 -0.90 -3.56 6.58
C VAL A 69 -0.01 -3.94 5.41
N THR A 70 -0.25 -5.13 4.88
CA THR A 70 0.44 -5.69 3.71
C THR A 70 -0.45 -6.71 2.99
N SER A 71 0.09 -7.33 1.95
CA SER A 71 -0.54 -8.44 1.23
C SER A 71 -0.39 -9.76 2.01
N TYR A 72 -1.46 -10.56 2.02
CA TYR A 72 -1.42 -11.90 2.65
C TYR A 72 -0.36 -12.80 2.02
N ARG A 73 -0.26 -12.75 0.68
CA ARG A 73 0.72 -13.53 -0.08
C ARG A 73 2.16 -13.28 0.39
N VAL A 74 2.50 -12.01 0.67
CA VAL A 74 3.81 -11.61 1.19
C VAL A 74 4.10 -12.28 2.54
N LEU A 75 3.12 -12.44 3.43
CA LEU A 75 3.34 -13.18 4.68
C LEU A 75 3.46 -14.69 4.46
N ARG A 76 2.57 -15.25 3.63
CA ARG A 76 2.47 -16.70 3.40
C ARG A 76 3.77 -17.28 2.83
N GLU A 77 4.36 -16.61 1.86
CA GLU A 77 5.52 -17.13 1.11
C GLU A 77 6.86 -16.90 1.81
N ASN A 78 6.86 -16.13 2.90
CA ASN A 78 8.07 -15.71 3.59
C ASN A 78 8.15 -16.15 5.07
N SER A 79 7.13 -16.85 5.58
CA SER A 79 7.13 -17.38 6.95
C SER A 79 8.17 -18.49 7.14
N PRO A 80 8.86 -18.62 8.29
CA PRO A 80 8.58 -17.98 9.59
C PRO A 80 9.54 -16.84 10.02
N GLN A 81 10.56 -16.47 9.24
CA GLN A 81 11.62 -15.55 9.70
C GLN A 81 11.74 -14.29 8.84
N PHE A 82 10.95 -13.27 9.18
CA PHE A 82 10.93 -12.04 8.41
C PHE A 82 10.60 -10.79 9.23
N SER A 83 11.01 -9.66 8.69
CA SER A 83 10.93 -8.33 9.29
C SER A 83 10.51 -7.31 8.23
N PHE A 84 10.19 -6.11 8.68
CA PHE A 84 9.97 -4.96 7.81
C PHE A 84 11.10 -3.96 7.97
N LYS A 85 11.56 -3.36 6.88
CA LYS A 85 12.64 -2.35 6.88
C LYS A 85 12.15 -1.04 6.28
N ALA A 86 12.43 0.07 6.97
CA ALA A 86 12.11 1.40 6.46
C ALA A 86 13.16 1.89 5.46
N TYR A 87 12.74 2.83 4.62
CA TYR A 87 13.64 3.57 3.75
C TYR A 87 14.64 4.39 4.57
N GLY A 88 15.93 4.31 4.24
CA GLY A 88 16.99 5.05 4.94
C GLY A 88 17.55 4.35 6.19
N GLY A 89 16.94 3.26 6.66
CA GLY A 89 17.41 2.53 7.85
C GLY A 89 16.25 2.06 8.73
N GLY A 90 16.55 1.30 9.79
CA GLY A 90 15.54 0.79 10.72
C GLY A 90 14.90 -0.52 10.27
N ARG A 91 14.94 -1.52 11.16
CA ARG A 91 14.35 -2.85 10.96
C ARG A 91 13.39 -3.14 12.10
N TYR A 92 12.22 -3.65 11.76
CA TYR A 92 11.08 -3.83 12.63
C TYR A 92 10.66 -5.30 12.61
N SER A 93 10.88 -6.00 13.72
CA SER A 93 10.42 -7.38 13.87
C SER A 93 8.92 -7.41 14.12
N ILE A 94 8.27 -8.49 13.68
CA ILE A 94 6.83 -8.69 13.87
C ILE A 94 6.59 -9.29 15.25
N LYS A 95 5.82 -8.60 16.09
CA LYS A 95 5.37 -9.11 17.39
C LYS A 95 4.27 -10.15 17.24
N LYS A 96 3.32 -9.90 16.33
CA LYS A 96 2.13 -10.74 16.16
C LYS A 96 1.49 -10.55 14.80
N VAL A 97 0.95 -11.62 14.22
CA VAL A 97 -0.05 -11.53 13.14
C VAL A 97 -1.41 -11.24 13.78
N VAL A 98 -1.96 -10.05 13.53
CA VAL A 98 -3.22 -9.60 14.12
C VAL A 98 -4.40 -10.24 13.41
N ALA A 99 -4.40 -10.21 12.08
CA ALA A 99 -5.44 -10.82 11.25
C ALA A 99 -4.96 -11.01 9.80
N ARG A 100 -5.61 -11.90 9.06
CA ARG A 100 -5.35 -12.18 7.64
C ARG A 100 -6.65 -12.55 6.91
N ASP A 101 -6.75 -12.17 5.65
CA ASP A 101 -7.82 -12.55 4.73
C ASP A 101 -7.18 -12.97 3.40
N GLU A 102 -7.23 -14.27 3.11
CA GLU A 102 -6.67 -14.85 1.89
C GLU A 102 -7.46 -14.46 0.63
N THR A 103 -8.78 -14.30 0.75
CA THR A 103 -9.66 -13.95 -0.38
C THR A 103 -9.42 -12.53 -0.85
N LEU A 104 -9.22 -11.60 0.10
CA LEU A 104 -8.87 -10.21 -0.17
C LEU A 104 -7.39 -9.99 -0.45
N ASP A 105 -6.52 -10.96 -0.14
CA ASP A 105 -5.07 -10.81 -0.14
C ASP A 105 -4.58 -9.71 0.83
N LEU A 106 -5.14 -9.67 2.05
CA LEU A 106 -4.77 -8.71 3.09
C LEU A 106 -4.21 -9.39 4.33
N ALA A 107 -3.24 -8.72 4.96
CA ALA A 107 -2.82 -9.05 6.31
C ALA A 107 -2.52 -7.80 7.14
N LYS A 108 -2.77 -7.92 8.45
CA LYS A 108 -2.44 -6.94 9.47
C LYS A 108 -1.52 -7.58 10.50
N VAL A 109 -0.38 -6.95 10.73
CA VAL A 109 0.62 -7.40 11.71
C VAL A 109 0.95 -6.27 12.68
N LEU A 110 1.37 -6.62 13.88
CA LEU A 110 1.87 -5.69 14.88
C LEU A 110 3.40 -5.74 14.87
N LEU A 111 4.04 -4.60 14.63
CA LEU A 111 5.50 -4.46 14.65
C LEU A 111 6.01 -4.02 16.02
N ASP A 112 7.28 -4.33 16.30
CA ASP A 112 8.00 -3.68 17.39
C ASP A 112 8.56 -2.33 16.96
N VAL A 113 7.87 -1.24 17.35
CA VAL A 113 8.25 0.16 17.04
C VAL A 113 8.79 0.91 18.27
N SER A 114 9.31 0.19 19.27
CA SER A 114 9.74 0.76 20.56
C SER A 114 10.95 1.71 20.49
N ARG A 115 11.82 1.56 19.48
CA ARG A 115 13.08 2.31 19.36
C ARG A 115 13.01 3.49 18.42
N GLU A 116 12.29 3.33 17.34
CA GLU A 116 12.09 4.31 16.28
C GLU A 116 10.76 3.98 15.64
N ARG A 117 10.03 5.00 15.19
CA ARG A 117 8.70 4.81 14.66
C ARG A 117 8.63 5.34 13.22
N PRO A 118 8.31 4.48 12.24
CA PRO A 118 8.03 4.94 10.90
C PRO A 118 6.83 5.90 10.89
N PRO A 119 6.81 6.89 9.98
CA PRO A 119 5.63 7.73 9.82
C PRO A 119 4.44 6.86 9.39
N ARG A 120 3.26 7.16 9.95
CA ARG A 120 2.00 6.55 9.46
C ARG A 120 1.48 7.32 8.26
N LEU A 121 0.65 6.65 7.47
CA LEU A 121 -0.10 7.30 6.40
C LEU A 121 -1.54 7.60 6.84
N GLU A 122 -2.05 8.73 6.40
CA GLU A 122 -3.46 9.06 6.55
C GLU A 122 -4.30 8.21 5.58
N ILE A 123 -5.52 7.87 5.97
CA ILE A 123 -6.42 7.03 5.18
C ILE A 123 -7.64 7.82 4.70
N SER A 124 -8.12 7.48 3.52
CA SER A 124 -9.38 7.96 2.96
C SER A 124 -10.23 6.74 2.57
N GLU A 125 -11.34 6.55 3.28
CA GLU A 125 -12.22 5.38 3.11
C GLU A 125 -13.23 5.45 1.95
N PRO A 126 -13.73 6.64 1.55
CA PRO A 126 -14.57 6.73 0.37
C PRO A 126 -13.89 6.09 -0.84
N LEU A 127 -14.67 5.37 -1.64
CA LEU A 127 -14.16 4.84 -2.90
C LEU A 127 -13.85 6.01 -3.84
N PRO A 128 -12.72 5.94 -4.57
CA PRO A 128 -12.40 6.94 -5.56
C PRO A 128 -13.33 6.82 -6.78
N GLY A 129 -13.53 7.93 -7.46
CA GLY A 129 -14.22 7.99 -8.75
C GLY A 129 -13.38 7.39 -9.89
N LEU A 130 -14.06 6.99 -10.98
CA LEU A 130 -13.39 6.55 -12.21
C LEU A 130 -12.56 7.69 -12.81
N GLY A 131 -11.36 7.38 -13.29
CA GLY A 131 -10.44 8.36 -13.86
C GLY A 131 -9.67 9.20 -12.83
N GLU A 132 -9.93 9.05 -11.52
CA GLU A 132 -9.11 9.71 -10.50
C GLU A 132 -7.67 9.22 -10.56
N ARG A 133 -6.73 10.16 -10.47
CA ARG A 133 -5.30 9.85 -10.44
C ARG A 133 -4.90 9.29 -9.08
N LEU A 134 -3.94 8.38 -9.08
CA LEU A 134 -3.38 7.76 -7.89
C LEU A 134 -1.89 7.46 -8.06
N LEU A 135 -1.22 7.22 -6.93
CA LEU A 135 0.13 6.68 -6.88
C LEU A 135 0.13 5.37 -6.10
N VAL A 136 0.87 4.38 -6.59
CA VAL A 136 1.22 3.16 -5.86
C VAL A 136 2.64 3.32 -5.35
N LEU A 137 2.81 3.22 -4.04
CA LEU A 137 4.12 3.27 -3.43
C LEU A 137 4.57 1.86 -3.06
N GLY A 138 5.82 1.54 -3.35
CA GLY A 138 6.43 0.25 -3.09
C GLY A 138 7.93 0.38 -2.90
N THR A 139 8.61 -0.76 -2.89
CA THR A 139 10.06 -0.83 -2.70
C THR A 139 10.69 -1.75 -3.74
N ARG A 140 11.87 -1.37 -4.24
CA ARG A 140 12.72 -2.22 -5.09
C ARG A 140 13.98 -2.47 -4.30
N ASP A 141 13.93 -3.54 -3.51
CA ASP A 141 14.88 -3.84 -2.44
C ASP A 141 14.73 -2.92 -1.23
N ASP A 142 15.57 -3.10 -0.23
CA ASP A 142 15.51 -2.40 1.06
C ASP A 142 16.18 -1.00 1.05
N ARG A 143 16.52 -0.49 -0.15
CA ARG A 143 17.28 0.75 -0.35
C ARG A 143 16.64 1.72 -1.34
N ASP A 144 15.83 1.23 -2.29
CA ASP A 144 15.20 2.08 -3.30
C ASP A 144 13.68 2.06 -3.17
N GLY A 145 13.12 3.25 -3.11
CA GLY A 145 11.70 3.47 -3.23
C GLY A 145 11.18 3.35 -4.66
N VAL A 146 9.96 2.85 -4.86
CA VAL A 146 9.30 2.81 -6.17
C VAL A 146 7.95 3.50 -6.12
N VAL A 147 7.75 4.42 -7.06
CA VAL A 147 6.45 5.07 -7.27
C VAL A 147 5.95 4.72 -8.66
N ALA A 148 4.72 4.23 -8.73
CA ALA A 148 4.01 4.00 -9.99
C ALA A 148 2.75 4.86 -10.03
N GLU A 149 2.60 5.67 -11.06
CA GLU A 149 1.41 6.49 -11.26
C GLU A 149 0.37 5.76 -12.11
N GLY A 150 -0.91 6.05 -11.86
CA GLY A 150 -2.00 5.60 -12.73
C GLY A 150 -3.32 6.26 -12.38
N LEU A 151 -4.40 5.67 -12.91
CA LEU A 151 -5.78 6.11 -12.75
C LEU A 151 -6.62 4.97 -12.19
N VAL A 152 -7.76 5.30 -11.59
CA VAL A 152 -8.84 4.34 -11.35
C VAL A 152 -9.48 3.96 -12.68
N SER A 153 -9.34 2.70 -13.10
CA SER A 153 -9.88 2.21 -14.36
C SER A 153 -11.29 1.62 -14.22
N ALA A 154 -11.57 0.90 -13.13
CA ALA A 154 -12.86 0.28 -12.89
C ALA A 154 -13.11 0.01 -11.40
N ILE A 155 -14.38 -0.17 -11.03
CA ILE A 155 -14.80 -0.70 -9.72
C ILE A 155 -15.52 -2.03 -9.94
N HIS A 156 -14.93 -3.11 -9.46
CA HIS A 156 -15.50 -4.45 -9.56
C HIS A 156 -16.35 -4.78 -8.35
N PHE A 157 -17.47 -5.45 -8.58
CA PHE A 157 -18.33 -5.99 -7.53
C PHE A 157 -18.09 -7.49 -7.41
N MET A 158 -17.59 -7.91 -6.26
CA MET A 158 -17.35 -9.31 -5.95
C MET A 158 -18.66 -9.99 -5.51
N PRO A 159 -18.80 -11.32 -5.71
CA PRO A 159 -19.99 -12.05 -5.31
C PRO A 159 -20.36 -11.95 -3.83
N ASP A 160 -19.37 -11.70 -2.95
CA ASP A 160 -19.55 -11.49 -1.51
C ASP A 160 -19.94 -10.05 -1.14
N GLY A 161 -20.31 -9.22 -2.14
CA GLY A 161 -20.70 -7.83 -1.97
C GLY A 161 -19.54 -6.86 -1.76
N LYS A 162 -18.28 -7.34 -1.77
CA LYS A 162 -17.10 -6.49 -1.67
C LYS A 162 -16.80 -5.79 -3.00
N LYS A 163 -16.09 -4.67 -2.93
CA LYS A 163 -15.72 -3.85 -4.07
C LYS A 163 -14.20 -3.86 -4.24
N MET A 164 -13.71 -3.95 -5.47
CA MET A 164 -12.28 -3.89 -5.76
C MET A 164 -12.01 -2.78 -6.75
N ILE A 165 -10.99 -1.97 -6.50
CA ILE A 165 -10.63 -0.85 -7.37
C ILE A 165 -9.60 -1.40 -8.37
N GLU A 166 -9.91 -1.41 -9.67
CA GLU A 166 -8.90 -1.64 -10.70
C GLU A 166 -8.17 -0.34 -11.02
N ILE A 167 -6.87 -0.45 -11.17
CA ILE A 167 -5.98 0.69 -11.40
C ILE A 167 -5.11 0.44 -12.63
N THR A 168 -4.75 1.51 -13.33
CA THR A 168 -3.81 1.42 -14.46
C THR A 168 -2.34 1.40 -14.01
N ALA A 169 -2.06 1.83 -12.78
CA ALA A 169 -0.72 1.82 -12.22
C ALA A 169 -0.20 0.37 -12.12
N PRO A 170 0.99 0.06 -12.65
CA PRO A 170 1.53 -1.28 -12.58
C PRO A 170 1.87 -1.68 -11.14
N VAL A 171 1.27 -2.78 -10.67
CA VAL A 171 1.60 -3.41 -9.40
C VAL A 171 2.53 -4.60 -9.67
N ALA A 172 3.82 -4.31 -9.74
CA ALA A 172 4.88 -5.31 -9.87
C ALA A 172 5.36 -5.85 -8.50
N GLN A 173 6.30 -6.79 -8.53
CA GLN A 173 6.94 -7.32 -7.31
C GLN A 173 7.59 -6.17 -6.53
N GLY A 174 7.48 -6.18 -5.20
CA GLY A 174 7.92 -5.06 -4.35
C GLY A 174 6.88 -3.97 -4.13
N CYS A 175 5.94 -3.73 -5.06
CA CYS A 175 4.79 -2.84 -4.81
C CYS A 175 3.65 -3.56 -4.08
N CYS A 176 3.50 -4.88 -4.24
CA CYS A 176 2.43 -5.68 -3.64
C CYS A 176 2.37 -5.49 -2.10
N GLY A 177 1.19 -5.17 -1.58
CA GLY A 177 0.97 -4.86 -0.16
C GLY A 177 1.28 -3.41 0.23
N GLY A 178 1.86 -2.61 -0.67
CA GLY A 178 2.12 -1.20 -0.47
C GLY A 178 0.87 -0.32 -0.56
N PRO A 179 0.94 0.94 -0.13
CA PRO A 179 -0.19 1.85 -0.15
C PRO A 179 -0.47 2.36 -1.58
N VAL A 180 -1.76 2.46 -1.89
CA VAL A 180 -2.27 3.22 -3.03
C VAL A 180 -2.83 4.53 -2.48
N ILE A 181 -2.28 5.66 -2.92
CA ILE A 181 -2.61 6.99 -2.41
C ILE A 181 -3.30 7.84 -3.48
N ASN A 182 -4.24 8.68 -3.06
CA ASN A 182 -4.83 9.72 -3.89
C ASN A 182 -3.88 10.94 -3.98
N MET A 183 -4.30 11.95 -4.75
CA MET A 183 -3.54 13.19 -4.93
C MET A 183 -3.51 14.11 -3.70
N ASN A 184 -4.22 13.75 -2.62
CA ASN A 184 -4.12 14.40 -1.32
C ASN A 184 -3.09 13.70 -0.40
N GLY A 185 -2.40 12.66 -0.88
CA GLY A 185 -1.44 11.89 -0.08
C GLY A 185 -2.10 10.99 0.97
N GLN A 186 -3.39 10.65 0.79
CA GLN A 186 -4.16 9.75 1.65
C GLN A 186 -4.28 8.37 1.01
N VAL A 187 -4.14 7.33 1.81
CA VAL A 187 -4.28 5.93 1.38
C VAL A 187 -5.73 5.61 1.10
N ILE A 188 -6.01 5.21 -0.13
CA ILE A 188 -7.33 4.75 -0.59
C ILE A 188 -7.40 3.23 -0.69
N GLY A 189 -6.25 2.54 -0.73
CA GLY A 189 -6.20 1.09 -0.74
C GLY A 189 -4.82 0.47 -0.60
N VAL A 190 -4.79 -0.86 -0.67
CA VAL A 190 -3.60 -1.71 -0.62
C VAL A 190 -3.42 -2.36 -1.98
N SER A 191 -2.24 -2.23 -2.57
CA SER A 191 -1.98 -2.76 -3.91
C SER A 191 -1.91 -4.30 -3.91
N SER A 192 -2.60 -4.93 -4.86
CA SER A 192 -2.55 -6.38 -5.06
C SER A 192 -2.77 -6.72 -6.54
N PRO A 193 -1.86 -7.47 -7.18
CA PRO A 193 -2.10 -8.02 -8.50
C PRO A 193 -2.95 -9.30 -8.39
N LYS A 194 -3.94 -9.43 -9.30
CA LYS A 194 -4.73 -10.66 -9.48
C LYS A 194 -4.66 -11.12 -10.93
N VAL A 195 -4.64 -12.44 -11.14
CA VAL A 195 -4.74 -13.03 -12.48
C VAL A 195 -6.19 -13.45 -12.70
N ILE A 196 -6.83 -12.90 -13.73
CA ILE A 196 -8.21 -13.23 -14.12
C ILE A 196 -8.21 -13.55 -15.62
N GLY A 197 -8.70 -14.73 -15.99
CA GLY A 197 -8.79 -15.15 -17.40
C GLY A 197 -7.45 -15.15 -18.15
N GLY A 198 -6.36 -15.46 -17.46
CA GLY A 198 -5.00 -15.44 -18.04
C GLY A 198 -4.35 -14.05 -18.15
N ARG A 199 -5.05 -12.98 -17.74
CA ARG A 199 -4.51 -11.62 -17.72
C ARG A 199 -4.27 -11.15 -16.29
N THR A 200 -3.13 -10.50 -16.06
CA THR A 200 -2.88 -9.80 -14.79
C THR A 200 -3.64 -8.48 -14.79
N ILE A 201 -4.45 -8.28 -13.75
CA ILE A 201 -5.07 -7.00 -13.41
C ILE A 201 -4.44 -6.46 -12.13
N HIS A 202 -4.32 -5.14 -12.07
CA HIS A 202 -3.76 -4.44 -10.92
C HIS A 202 -4.90 -3.85 -10.11
N LEU A 203 -4.97 -4.20 -8.83
CA LEU A 203 -6.04 -3.78 -7.95
C LEU A 203 -5.49 -2.95 -6.79
N ALA A 204 -6.31 -2.02 -6.31
CA ALA A 204 -6.24 -1.48 -4.97
C ALA A 204 -7.40 -2.06 -4.14
N ILE A 205 -7.06 -2.84 -3.12
CA ILE A 205 -8.02 -3.34 -2.13
C ILE A 205 -8.45 -2.14 -1.27
N PRO A 206 -9.73 -1.75 -1.23
CA PRO A 206 -10.17 -0.57 -0.47
C PRO A 206 -9.67 -0.56 0.97
N ILE A 207 -9.12 0.57 1.41
CA ILE A 207 -8.46 0.70 2.72
C ILE A 207 -9.39 0.37 3.89
N ARG A 208 -10.70 0.59 3.72
CA ARG A 208 -11.72 0.23 4.70
C ARG A 208 -11.66 -1.25 5.11
N TYR A 209 -11.32 -2.15 4.19
CA TYR A 209 -11.22 -3.58 4.50
C TYR A 209 -10.02 -3.87 5.39
N ALA A 210 -8.88 -3.21 5.16
CA ALA A 210 -7.72 -3.35 6.02
C ALA A 210 -7.94 -2.72 7.41
N ARG A 211 -8.68 -1.61 7.48
CA ARG A 211 -9.11 -1.01 8.76
C ARG A 211 -9.99 -1.98 9.55
N GLU A 212 -11.02 -2.54 8.92
CA GLU A 212 -11.98 -3.49 9.52
C GLU A 212 -11.36 -4.86 9.82
N LEU A 213 -10.20 -5.20 9.21
CA LEU A 213 -9.56 -6.49 9.37
C LEU A 213 -9.17 -6.76 10.83
N GLY A 214 -9.67 -7.87 11.39
CA GLY A 214 -9.42 -8.27 12.78
C GLY A 214 -10.38 -7.67 13.82
N ASN A 215 -11.35 -6.82 13.43
CA ASN A 215 -12.42 -6.45 14.34
C ASN A 215 -13.31 -7.66 14.64
N ARG A 216 -13.47 -7.98 15.93
CA ARG A 216 -14.22 -9.13 16.46
C ARG A 216 -15.65 -9.25 15.93
N ASN A 217 -16.25 -8.14 15.50
CA ASN A 217 -17.62 -8.10 15.00
C ASN A 217 -17.77 -8.57 13.55
N ASN A 218 -16.67 -8.83 12.83
CA ASN A 218 -16.68 -9.21 11.42
C ASN A 218 -16.15 -10.64 11.17
N PHE A 219 -16.16 -11.50 12.20
CA PHE A 219 -15.80 -12.92 12.07
C PHE A 219 -17.02 -13.73 11.60
N PRO A 220 -17.03 -14.28 10.37
CA PRO A 220 -17.96 -15.34 10.05
C PRO A 220 -17.57 -16.55 10.91
N TRP A 221 -18.50 -17.02 11.73
CA TRP A 221 -18.38 -18.17 12.65
C TRP A 221 -17.86 -19.47 12.00
N GLN A 222 -17.75 -19.52 10.67
CA GLN A 222 -17.17 -20.63 9.91
C GLN A 222 -15.62 -20.72 9.99
N TRP A 223 -14.92 -19.64 10.37
CA TRP A 223 -13.44 -19.64 10.39
C TRP A 223 -12.83 -20.29 11.65
N ALA A 224 -13.54 -20.23 12.78
CA ALA A 224 -13.06 -20.77 14.07
C ALA A 224 -12.80 -22.30 14.03
N LYS A 225 -13.50 -23.04 13.14
CA LYS A 225 -13.30 -24.49 13.00
C LYS A 225 -12.03 -24.89 12.25
N ARG A 226 -11.48 -24.04 11.38
CA ARG A 226 -10.26 -24.33 10.60
C ARG A 226 -8.99 -24.00 11.37
N SER A 227 -8.98 -22.89 12.12
CA SER A 227 -7.81 -22.46 12.89
C SER A 227 -7.49 -23.37 14.10
N ALA A 228 -8.44 -24.17 14.59
CA ALA A 228 -8.17 -25.16 15.64
C ALA A 228 -7.29 -26.34 15.18
N GLY A 229 -7.29 -26.65 13.87
CA GLY A 229 -6.41 -27.68 13.29
C GLY A 229 -4.97 -27.21 13.12
N ASP A 230 -4.80 -25.96 12.68
CA ASP A 230 -3.47 -25.37 12.40
C ASP A 230 -2.75 -24.88 13.66
N MET A 231 -3.46 -24.72 14.79
CA MET A 231 -2.88 -24.20 16.04
C MET A 231 -2.18 -25.27 16.90
N LYS A 232 -2.18 -26.55 16.47
CA LYS A 232 -1.41 -27.62 17.11
C LYS A 232 0.09 -27.57 16.80
N SER A 233 0.53 -26.82 15.79
CA SER A 233 1.97 -26.70 15.45
C SER A 233 2.69 -25.52 16.11
N LEU A 234 1.97 -24.70 16.89
CA LEU A 234 2.52 -23.51 17.56
C LEU A 234 2.24 -23.47 19.07
N SER A 235 1.85 -24.60 19.68
CA SER A 235 1.55 -24.66 21.11
C SER A 235 2.81 -24.81 21.97
N ASN A 236 3.49 -23.69 22.21
CA ASN A 236 4.25 -23.43 23.44
C ASN A 236 3.78 -22.10 24.05
N VAL A 237 2.46 -21.97 24.22
CA VAL A 237 1.87 -20.87 24.99
C VAL A 237 1.15 -21.51 26.17
N VAL A 238 1.76 -21.36 27.35
CA VAL A 238 1.16 -21.70 28.64
C VAL A 238 -0.10 -20.84 28.81
N PRO A 239 -1.27 -21.40 29.11
CA PRO A 239 -2.45 -20.61 29.43
C PRO A 239 -2.23 -19.91 30.78
N VAL A 240 -2.42 -18.59 30.82
CA VAL A 240 -2.58 -17.86 32.08
C VAL A 240 -4.02 -18.11 32.54
N GLU A 241 -4.17 -18.89 33.60
CA GLU A 241 -5.44 -19.03 34.32
C GLU A 241 -5.79 -17.72 35.00
N TRP A 242 -7.04 -17.27 34.83
CA TRP A 242 -7.64 -16.27 35.71
C TRP A 242 -8.68 -16.97 36.55
N THR A 243 -8.42 -17.05 37.85
CA THR A 243 -9.37 -17.42 38.90
C THR A 243 -10.37 -16.28 39.12
N GLU A 244 -11.65 -16.64 39.27
CA GLU A 244 -12.61 -15.85 40.07
C GLU A 244 -12.35 -16.07 41.57
#